data_AF-C4WNT3-F1
#
_entry.id   AF-C4WNT3-F1
#
_cell.length_a   1.000
_cell.length_b   1.000
_cell.length_c   1.000
_cell.angle_alpha   90.00
_cell.angle_beta   90.00
_cell.angle_gamma   90.00
#
_symmetry.space_group_name_H-M   'P 1'
#
loop_
_entity.id
_entity.type
_entity.pdbx_description
1 polymer ?
#
loop_
_entity_poly.entity_id
_entity_poly.type
_entity_poly.pdbx_seq_one_letter_code
_entity_poly.pdbx_strand_id
1 'polypeptide(L)'
;MRNDRLTAPCLRRTDERPIGDAARLIRSNEADTAICVGTEACVIKVSLAGFAAARSLSTGFNETPEKASRSFDAGFVMGEGAGILVIEAFTQALARSSYHIWSGRRQRHTPGNRDCNISGIRSS
;
A
#
# COMPACT_ATOMS: atom_id res chain seq x y z
N MET A 1 9.40 -4.89 31.13
CA MET A 1 9.06 -5.99 30.20
C MET A 1 8.23 -5.38 29.08
N ARG A 2 8.84 -5.02 27.95
CA ARG A 2 8.07 -4.58 26.77
C ARG A 2 7.41 -5.81 26.17
N ASN A 3 6.10 -5.74 26.04
CA ASN A 3 5.29 -6.82 25.52
C ASN A 3 5.38 -6.77 23.99
N ASP A 4 6.47 -7.28 23.43
CA ASP A 4 6.76 -7.25 22.00
C ASP A 4 5.95 -8.34 21.28
N ARG A 5 4.61 -8.20 21.26
CA ARG A 5 3.76 -9.11 20.50
C ARG A 5 3.97 -8.85 19.01
N LEU A 6 4.66 -9.80 18.37
CA LEU A 6 4.73 -10.12 16.94
C LEU A 6 4.57 -8.92 15.97
N THR A 7 5.68 -8.56 15.31
CA THR A 7 5.64 -7.79 14.07
C THR A 7 5.33 -8.74 12.91
N ALA A 8 4.22 -8.54 12.21
CA ALA A 8 3.83 -9.39 11.09
C ALA A 8 4.29 -8.79 9.74
N PRO A 9 5.09 -9.51 8.93
CA PRO A 9 5.40 -9.07 7.57
C PRO A 9 4.20 -9.31 6.64
N CYS A 10 3.67 -8.26 6.00
CA CYS A 10 2.70 -8.35 4.90
C CYS A 10 3.39 -8.17 3.53
N LEU A 11 4.50 -8.89 3.27
CA LEU A 11 5.19 -8.85 1.98
C LEU A 11 4.37 -9.64 0.94
N ARG A 12 3.71 -8.92 0.04
CA ARG A 12 2.70 -9.44 -0.88
C ARG A 12 2.86 -8.76 -2.25
N ARG A 13 2.55 -9.46 -3.34
CA ARG A 13 2.58 -8.92 -4.71
C ARG A 13 1.47 -7.86 -4.90
N THR A 14 1.59 -7.03 -5.93
CA THR A 14 0.72 -5.85 -6.16
C THR A 14 -0.76 -6.19 -6.36
N ASP A 15 -1.09 -7.45 -6.67
CA ASP A 15 -2.43 -8.00 -6.81
C ASP A 15 -3.08 -8.40 -5.47
N GLU A 16 -2.29 -8.51 -4.41
CA GLU A 16 -2.75 -8.85 -3.06
C GLU A 16 -3.12 -7.58 -2.27
N ARG A 17 -3.89 -7.73 -1.19
CA ARG A 17 -4.41 -6.61 -0.38
C ARG A 17 -3.69 -6.49 0.97
N PRO A 18 -2.39 -6.15 1.00
CA PRO A 18 -1.59 -6.22 2.23
C PRO A 18 -2.13 -5.32 3.35
N ILE A 19 -2.67 -4.15 3.01
CA ILE A 19 -3.29 -3.22 3.98
C ILE A 19 -4.48 -3.86 4.70
N GLY A 20 -5.30 -4.65 3.98
CA GLY A 20 -6.47 -5.32 4.55
C GLY A 20 -6.07 -6.45 5.50
N ASP A 21 -5.06 -7.22 5.12
CA ASP A 21 -4.53 -8.31 5.93
C ASP A 21 -3.88 -7.80 7.21
N ALA A 22 -3.07 -6.74 7.13
CA ALA A 22 -2.51 -6.09 8.30
C ALA A 22 -3.58 -5.53 9.25
N ALA A 23 -4.60 -4.85 8.71
CA ALA A 23 -5.71 -4.36 9.51
C ALA A 23 -6.45 -5.51 10.21
N ARG A 24 -6.61 -6.66 9.54
CA ARG A 24 -7.19 -7.87 10.15
C ARG A 24 -6.32 -8.41 11.28
N LEU A 25 -5.01 -8.56 11.08
CA LEU A 25 -4.08 -9.08 12.10
C LEU A 25 -4.06 -8.20 13.35
N ILE A 26 -4.06 -6.88 13.16
CA ILE A 26 -4.11 -5.92 14.27
C ILE A 26 -5.46 -5.97 14.98
N ARG A 27 -6.57 -6.08 14.23
CA ARG A 27 -7.90 -6.25 14.82
C ARG A 27 -8.04 -7.53 15.63
N SER A 28 -7.54 -8.65 15.11
CA SER A 28 -7.62 -9.95 15.78
C SER A 28 -6.70 -10.05 17.01
N ASN A 29 -5.97 -8.98 17.34
CA ASN A 29 -4.98 -8.97 18.42
C ASN A 29 -3.85 -10.01 18.20
N GLU A 30 -3.59 -10.35 16.93
CA GLU A 30 -2.54 -11.29 16.50
C GLU A 30 -1.20 -10.57 16.28
N ALA A 31 -1.23 -9.29 15.91
CA ALA A 31 -0.05 -8.45 15.74
C ALA A 31 -0.30 -7.03 16.27
N ASP A 32 0.72 -6.38 16.81
CA ASP A 32 0.63 -4.98 17.24
C ASP A 32 1.12 -4.00 16.19
N THR A 33 1.97 -4.47 15.28
CA THR A 33 2.52 -3.72 14.14
C THR A 33 2.69 -4.64 12.95
N ALA A 34 2.41 -4.13 11.76
CA ALA A 34 2.54 -4.82 10.50
C ALA A 34 3.24 -3.91 9.47
N ILE A 35 4.17 -4.48 8.72
CA ILE A 35 4.90 -3.77 7.65
C ILE A 35 4.37 -4.27 6.31
N CYS A 36 3.67 -3.40 5.59
CA CYS A 36 3.08 -3.71 4.31
C CYS A 36 3.91 -3.09 3.20
N VAL A 37 4.29 -3.92 2.24
CA VAL A 37 5.15 -3.56 1.13
C VAL A 37 4.45 -3.96 -0.16
N GLY A 38 4.54 -3.13 -1.18
CA GLY A 38 4.16 -3.46 -2.55
C GLY A 38 5.23 -2.97 -3.50
N THR A 39 5.56 -3.77 -4.51
CA THR A 39 6.53 -3.39 -5.54
C THR A 39 6.12 -4.01 -6.87
N GLU A 40 6.28 -3.27 -7.95
CA GLU A 40 6.01 -3.72 -9.30
C GLU A 40 7.13 -3.24 -10.22
N ALA A 41 7.70 -4.17 -11.00
CA ALA A 41 8.76 -3.90 -11.97
C ALA A 41 8.40 -4.56 -13.31
N CYS A 42 7.40 -3.98 -13.98
CA CYS A 42 6.76 -4.60 -15.15
C CYS A 42 7.06 -3.93 -16.48
N VAL A 43 7.92 -2.91 -16.50
CA VAL A 43 8.37 -2.23 -17.72
C VAL A 43 9.44 -3.07 -18.42
N ILE A 44 9.01 -4.20 -18.96
CA ILE A 44 9.84 -5.09 -19.77
C ILE A 44 9.21 -5.30 -21.14
N LYS A 45 10.03 -5.56 -22.16
CA LYS A 45 9.59 -5.66 -23.56
C LYS A 45 8.42 -6.61 -23.77
N VAL A 46 8.43 -7.76 -23.07
CA VAL A 46 7.36 -8.76 -23.15
C VAL A 46 6.04 -8.24 -22.59
N SER A 47 6.06 -7.60 -21.43
CA SER A 47 4.87 -7.00 -20.81
C SER A 47 4.33 -5.87 -21.67
N LEU A 48 5.21 -4.99 -22.17
CA LEU A 48 4.83 -3.88 -23.05
C LEU A 48 4.15 -4.40 -24.33
N ALA A 49 4.72 -5.42 -24.97
CA ALA A 49 4.13 -6.04 -26.16
C ALA A 49 2.78 -6.70 -25.85
N GLY A 50 2.63 -7.36 -24.69
CA GLY A 50 1.38 -7.97 -24.26
C GLY A 50 0.27 -6.94 -24.05
N PHE A 51 0.54 -5.86 -23.32
CA PHE A 51 -0.44 -4.80 -23.08
C PHE A 51 -0.72 -3.95 -24.33
N ALA A 52 0.26 -3.81 -25.23
CA ALA A 52 0.05 -3.19 -26.55
C ALA A 52 -0.87 -4.05 -27.43
N ALA A 53 -0.68 -5.38 -27.45
CA ALA A 53 -1.56 -6.31 -28.17
C ALA A 53 -2.99 -6.30 -27.60
N ALA A 54 -3.12 -6.17 -26.29
CA ALA A 54 -4.40 -5.98 -25.60
C ALA A 54 -5.00 -4.57 -25.78
N ARG A 55 -4.36 -3.69 -26.57
CA ARG A 55 -4.78 -2.29 -26.82
C ARG A 55 -5.07 -1.51 -25.54
N SER A 56 -4.36 -1.83 -24.46
CA SER A 56 -4.57 -1.24 -23.13
C SER A 56 -3.63 -0.06 -22.86
N LEU A 57 -2.57 0.07 -23.65
CA LEU A 57 -1.58 1.16 -23.53
C LEU A 57 -1.97 2.38 -24.35
N SER A 58 -1.62 3.56 -23.84
CA SER A 58 -1.67 4.81 -24.60
C SER A 58 -0.59 4.80 -25.70
N THR A 59 -1.00 4.81 -26.98
CA THR A 59 -0.09 4.77 -28.15
C THR A 59 -0.09 6.06 -28.98
N GLY A 60 -1.04 6.96 -28.75
CA GLY A 60 -1.21 8.22 -29.50
C GLY A 60 -0.29 9.37 -29.05
N PHE A 61 0.43 9.19 -27.94
CA PHE A 61 1.19 10.26 -27.28
C PHE A 61 2.69 9.95 -27.17
N ASN A 62 3.24 9.13 -28.08
CA ASN A 62 4.66 8.76 -28.06
C ASN A 62 5.59 9.98 -28.16
N GLU A 63 5.19 11.01 -28.91
CA GLU A 63 5.94 12.27 -29.06
C GLU A 63 5.72 13.25 -27.89
N THR A 64 4.74 13.00 -27.01
CA THR A 64 4.40 13.85 -25.86
C THR A 64 4.08 13.01 -24.62
N PRO A 65 5.07 12.27 -24.06
CA PRO A 65 4.85 11.27 -23.02
C PRO A 65 4.24 11.84 -21.73
N GLU A 66 4.55 13.09 -21.39
CA GLU A 66 4.00 13.84 -20.24
C GLU A 66 2.46 13.92 -20.26
N LYS A 67 1.87 13.89 -21.45
CA LYS A 67 0.42 13.98 -21.68
C LYS A 67 -0.25 12.62 -21.85
N ALA A 68 0.51 11.52 -21.81
CA ALA A 68 -0.01 10.19 -22.11
C ALA A 68 -0.86 9.61 -20.97
N SER A 69 -0.63 10.02 -19.71
CA SER A 69 -1.38 9.56 -18.54
C SER A 69 -2.68 10.36 -18.37
N ARG A 70 -3.76 9.88 -18.98
CA ARG A 70 -5.08 10.54 -18.96
C ARG A 70 -6.15 9.52 -18.55
N SER A 71 -6.45 9.47 -17.25
CA SER A 71 -7.50 8.60 -16.73
C SER A 71 -8.81 8.86 -17.49
N PHE A 72 -9.48 7.78 -17.89
CA PHE A 72 -10.75 7.77 -18.66
C PHE A 72 -10.66 8.09 -20.17
N ASP A 73 -9.47 8.37 -20.73
CA ASP A 73 -9.34 8.88 -22.12
C ASP A 73 -8.33 8.10 -22.98
N ALA A 74 -8.54 6.78 -23.15
CA ALA A 74 -7.91 5.91 -24.16
C ALA A 74 -6.64 5.09 -23.82
N GLY A 75 -6.36 4.80 -22.54
CA GLY A 75 -5.39 3.77 -22.13
C GLY A 75 -4.48 4.20 -20.98
N PHE A 76 -3.78 3.24 -20.36
CA PHE A 76 -2.84 3.55 -19.27
C PHE A 76 -1.39 3.63 -19.78
N VAL A 77 -0.56 4.37 -19.05
CA VAL A 77 0.89 4.38 -19.23
C VAL A 77 1.49 3.38 -18.25
N MET A 78 2.33 2.47 -18.74
CA MET A 78 2.98 1.49 -17.89
C MET A 78 3.99 2.19 -16.96
N GLY A 79 3.97 1.83 -15.68
CA GLY A 79 4.89 2.34 -14.69
C GLY A 79 5.42 1.22 -13.80
N GLU A 80 6.46 1.55 -13.05
CA GLU A 80 7.11 0.68 -12.07
C GLU A 80 7.42 1.48 -10.81
N GLY A 81 7.55 0.79 -9.68
CA GLY A 81 7.77 1.44 -8.40
C GLY A 81 7.58 0.52 -7.21
N ALA A 82 7.94 1.02 -6.04
CA ALA A 82 7.77 0.34 -4.76
C ALA A 82 7.21 1.30 -3.70
N GLY A 83 6.45 0.77 -2.77
CA GLY A 83 5.87 1.50 -1.64
C GLY A 83 5.86 0.66 -0.37
N ILE A 84 6.14 1.31 0.76
CA ILE A 84 6.16 0.69 2.09
C ILE A 84 5.29 1.50 3.05
N LEU A 85 4.46 0.82 3.82
CA LEU A 85 3.59 1.36 4.85
C LEU A 85 3.78 0.58 6.16
N VAL A 86 3.74 1.30 7.27
CA VAL A 86 3.73 0.73 8.61
C VAL A 86 2.36 0.94 9.22
N ILE A 87 1.68 -0.16 9.55
CA ILE A 87 0.36 -0.17 10.16
C ILE A 87 0.51 -0.68 11.59
N GLU A 88 -0.11 -0.01 12.54
CA GLU A 88 0.00 -0.36 13.96
C GLU A 88 -1.32 -0.15 14.70
N ALA A 89 -1.43 -0.69 15.91
CA ALA A 89 -2.55 -0.39 16.80
C ALA A 89 -2.53 1.09 17.23
N PHE A 90 -3.69 1.75 17.18
CA PHE A 90 -3.82 3.17 17.49
C PHE A 90 -3.39 3.53 18.93
N THR A 91 -3.72 2.68 19.89
CA THR A 91 -3.31 2.85 21.30
C THR A 91 -1.80 2.83 21.47
N GLN A 92 -1.10 2.03 20.66
CA GLN A 92 0.35 1.91 20.65
C GLN A 92 1.02 3.10 19.97
N ALA A 93 0.42 3.59 18.87
CA ALA A 93 0.85 4.81 18.18
C ALA A 93 0.84 6.03 19.13
N LEU A 94 -0.21 6.15 19.95
CA LEU A 94 -0.34 7.21 20.95
C LEU A 94 0.67 7.03 22.09
N ALA A 95 0.87 5.80 22.56
CA ALA A 95 1.81 5.50 23.65
C ALA A 95 3.27 5.81 23.29
N ARG A 96 3.65 5.71 22.00
CA ARG A 96 4.98 6.09 21.52
C ARG A 96 5.11 7.56 21.10
N SER A 97 4.07 8.37 21.32
CA SER A 97 4.00 9.78 20.91
C SER A 97 4.38 9.97 19.44
N SER A 98 3.89 9.11 18.54
CA SER A 98 4.14 9.24 17.11
C SER A 98 3.55 10.53 16.56
N TYR A 99 4.40 11.51 16.25
CA TYR A 99 4.01 12.78 15.62
C TYR A 99 3.55 12.65 14.15
N HIS A 100 3.49 11.42 13.62
CA HIS A 100 3.20 11.15 12.21
C HIS A 100 2.08 10.11 12.08
N ILE A 101 0.86 10.53 12.43
CA ILE A 101 -0.38 9.83 12.09
C ILE A 101 -0.86 10.42 10.76
N TRP A 102 -0.65 9.69 9.67
CA TRP A 102 -1.01 10.19 8.32
C TRP A 102 -2.50 10.07 8.05
N SER A 103 -3.08 8.95 8.46
CA SER A 103 -4.51 8.68 8.39
C SER A 103 -4.90 7.71 9.50
N GLY A 104 -5.77 8.16 10.40
CA GLY A 104 -6.46 7.29 11.35
C GLY A 104 -7.79 6.87 10.76
N ARG A 105 -7.95 5.60 10.38
CA ARG A 105 -9.24 5.10 9.90
C ARG A 105 -10.03 4.61 11.11
N ARG A 106 -10.81 5.52 11.73
CA ARG A 106 -11.77 5.18 12.78
C ARG A 106 -12.92 4.40 12.15
N GLN A 107 -12.84 3.07 12.13
CA GLN A 107 -13.96 2.24 11.67
C GLN A 107 -14.95 2.04 12.82
N ARG A 108 -16.25 1.90 12.51
CA ARG A 108 -17.34 1.84 13.49
C ARG A 108 -16.96 1.04 14.74
N HIS A 109 -16.96 1.73 15.87
CA HIS A 109 -16.58 1.20 17.17
C HIS A 109 -17.48 0.01 17.52
N THR A 110 -16.93 -1.20 17.36
CA THR A 110 -17.57 -2.44 17.79
C THR A 110 -16.84 -2.90 19.05
N PRO A 111 -17.52 -3.27 20.15
CA PRO A 111 -16.85 -3.68 21.39
C PRO A 111 -15.85 -4.81 21.11
N GLY A 112 -14.58 -4.61 21.46
CA GLY A 112 -13.49 -5.57 21.23
C GLY A 112 -12.65 -5.35 19.96
N ASN A 113 -12.97 -4.38 19.10
CA ASN A 113 -12.21 -4.09 17.89
C ASN A 113 -11.18 -2.95 18.11
N ARG A 114 -9.91 -3.16 17.71
CA ARG A 114 -8.85 -2.14 17.83
C ARG A 114 -8.81 -1.24 16.60
N ASP A 115 -8.72 0.07 16.83
CA ASP A 115 -8.43 1.04 15.77
C ASP A 115 -6.99 0.88 15.28
N CYS A 116 -6.78 1.08 13.98
CA CYS A 116 -5.47 0.99 13.33
C CYS A 116 -4.97 2.38 12.89
N ASN A 117 -3.69 2.64 13.09
CA ASN A 117 -2.97 3.79 12.57
C ASN A 117 -2.14 3.38 11.33
N ILE A 118 -2.10 4.23 10.30
CA ILE A 118 -1.24 4.04 9.13
C ILE A 118 -0.20 5.18 9.10
N SER A 119 1.07 4.79 9.04
CA SER A 119 2.22 5.69 8.95
C SER A 119 3.11 5.33 7.75
N GLY A 120 3.57 6.34 7.02
CA GLY A 120 4.51 6.15 5.91
C GLY A 120 5.96 6.23 6.40
N ILE A 121 6.87 5.47 5.77
CA ILE A 121 8.31 5.62 5.98
C ILE A 121 8.77 6.78 5.09
N ARG A 122 9.08 7.95 5.67
CA ARG A 122 9.77 9.01 4.91
C ARG A 122 11.22 8.57 4.69
N SER A 123 11.67 8.52 3.45
CA SER A 123 13.09 8.62 3.16
C SER A 123 13.54 10.02 3.57
N SER A 124 14.56 10.09 4.43
CA SER A 124 15.23 11.33 4.86
C SER A 124 15.76 12.12 3.68
#